data_AF-A0AA41HBB8-F1
#
_entry.id   AF-A0AA41HBB8-F1
#
_cell.length_a   1.000
_cell.length_b   1.000
_cell.length_c   1.000
_cell.angle_alpha   90.00
_cell.angle_beta   90.00
_cell.angle_gamma   90.00
#
_symmetry.space_group_name_H-M   'P 1'
#
loop_
_entity.id
_entity.type
_entity.pdbx_description
1 polymer ?
#
loop_
_entity_poly.entity_id
_entity_poly.type
_entity_poly.pdbx_seq_one_letter_code
_entity_poly.pdbx_strand_id
1 'polypeptide(L)'
;MKKFLIGLTFFISTLSQSAYADQLELTSGDVSNGVLYPNNGLISQNNIFRLTQQTDGNLVLYKSGVAIWATFQNGTHTVIQADGNFVQYRGSTPVWASDTVQPPSTSYNHYTIGVQNDGAVYVRGPMVASPGLWKIIIPAGVTLGGNPNPPCQMRPFPVCVFPGTPSQYNSSVSACSQSDAATYASQHGWNFGACH
;
A
#
# COMPACT_ATOMS: atom_id res chain seq x y z
N MET A 1 -72.56 9.09 18.54
CA MET A 1 -71.63 10.23 18.63
C MET A 1 -70.22 9.70 18.87
N LYS A 2 -69.24 10.27 18.15
CA LYS A 2 -67.77 10.13 18.32
C LYS A 2 -67.15 8.84 17.72
N LYS A 3 -66.04 8.86 16.97
CA LYS A 3 -65.17 9.92 16.42
C LYS A 3 -64.32 9.29 15.29
N PHE A 4 -64.14 10.02 14.21
CA PHE A 4 -63.17 9.78 13.12
C PHE A 4 -61.72 10.02 13.62
N LEU A 5 -60.77 9.15 13.28
CA LEU A 5 -59.33 9.43 13.18
C LEU A 5 -58.81 8.68 11.95
N ILE A 6 -58.70 9.34 10.79
CA ILE A 6 -57.49 9.99 10.24
C ILE A 6 -56.30 9.01 10.19
N GLY A 7 -56.04 8.54 8.98
CA GLY A 7 -54.89 7.72 8.67
C GLY A 7 -53.57 8.47 8.80
N LEU A 8 -52.53 7.70 9.11
CA LEU A 8 -51.16 8.07 8.84
C LEU A 8 -50.44 6.79 8.43
N THR A 9 -50.47 6.49 7.14
CA THR A 9 -49.54 5.53 6.56
C THR A 9 -48.14 6.14 6.66
N PHE A 10 -47.37 5.66 7.65
CA PHE A 10 -45.93 5.90 7.69
C PHE A 10 -45.30 5.20 6.49
N PHE A 11 -45.12 5.91 5.39
CA PHE A 11 -44.07 5.59 4.43
C PHE A 11 -42.73 5.90 5.13
N ILE A 12 -42.20 4.92 5.86
CA ILE A 12 -40.76 4.91 6.09
C ILE A 12 -40.18 4.60 4.72
N SER A 13 -39.78 5.65 3.99
CA SER A 13 -38.82 5.46 2.91
C SER A 13 -37.61 4.83 3.58
N THR A 14 -37.45 3.52 3.39
CA THR A 14 -36.17 2.89 3.58
C THR A 14 -35.29 3.55 2.52
N LEU A 15 -34.59 4.61 2.93
CA LEU A 15 -33.34 4.96 2.28
C LEU A 15 -32.60 3.64 2.20
N SER A 16 -32.45 3.17 0.97
CA SER A 16 -31.82 1.91 0.65
C SER A 16 -30.54 1.85 1.48
N GLN A 17 -30.31 0.72 2.16
CA GLN A 17 -29.10 0.44 2.93
C GLN A 17 -27.86 0.33 2.01
N SER A 18 -27.79 1.12 0.94
CA SER A 18 -26.92 0.98 -0.21
C SER A 18 -25.85 2.07 -0.28
N ALA A 19 -25.59 2.80 0.80
CA ALA A 19 -24.53 3.82 0.84
C ALA A 19 -23.53 3.68 2.01
N TYR A 20 -23.63 2.62 2.83
CA TYR A 20 -22.75 2.40 3.99
C TYR A 20 -22.15 1.00 4.10
N ALA A 21 -22.50 0.10 3.19
CA ALA A 21 -21.73 -1.11 2.93
C ALA A 21 -20.92 -0.89 1.65
N ASP A 22 -20.08 0.15 1.63
CA ASP A 22 -19.03 0.19 0.62
C ASP A 22 -18.04 -0.90 0.99
N GLN A 23 -17.82 -1.80 0.04
CA GLN A 23 -17.58 -3.21 0.30
C GLN A 23 -16.34 -3.50 1.14
N LEU A 24 -16.55 -4.22 2.24
CA LEU A 24 -15.54 -4.96 2.97
C LEU A 24 -15.21 -6.26 2.23
N GLU A 25 -14.86 -6.18 0.96
CA GLU A 25 -14.37 -7.34 0.21
C GLU A 25 -12.86 -7.41 0.43
N LEU A 26 -12.37 -8.61 0.79
CA LEU A 26 -11.01 -8.97 0.39
C LEU A 26 -10.97 -8.78 -1.11
N THR A 27 -10.24 -7.75 -1.49
CA THR A 27 -10.05 -7.39 -2.87
C THR A 27 -9.38 -8.60 -3.54
N SER A 28 -9.80 -9.02 -4.73
CA SER A 28 -9.23 -10.16 -5.47
C SER A 28 -7.70 -10.09 -5.69
N GLY A 29 -7.03 -9.00 -5.28
CA GLY A 29 -5.58 -8.83 -5.22
C GLY A 29 -4.91 -9.01 -3.85
N ASP A 30 -5.66 -9.36 -2.80
CA ASP A 30 -5.13 -9.55 -1.45
C ASP A 30 -4.51 -10.95 -1.27
N VAL A 31 -3.26 -11.02 -0.81
CA VAL A 31 -2.60 -12.29 -0.48
C VAL A 31 -2.52 -12.44 1.03
N SER A 32 -3.11 -13.52 1.56
CA SER A 32 -3.01 -13.92 2.96
C SER A 32 -1.67 -14.61 3.23
N ASN A 33 -0.97 -14.20 4.31
CA ASN A 33 0.27 -14.85 4.80
C ASN A 33 1.41 -14.97 3.75
N GLY A 34 1.54 -13.98 2.86
CA GLY A 34 2.39 -14.06 1.69
C GLY A 34 3.86 -13.70 1.94
N VAL A 35 4.77 -14.58 1.50
CA VAL A 35 6.15 -14.21 1.18
C VAL A 35 6.19 -13.74 -0.27
N LEU A 36 6.69 -12.53 -0.51
CA LEU A 36 7.02 -12.04 -1.84
C LEU A 36 8.45 -12.48 -2.19
N TYR A 37 8.54 -13.53 -2.99
CA TYR A 37 9.79 -13.95 -3.64
C TYR A 37 10.04 -13.13 -4.91
N PRO A 38 11.28 -13.15 -5.45
CA PRO A 38 11.60 -12.43 -6.67
C PRO A 38 10.64 -12.79 -7.83
N ASN A 39 10.23 -11.77 -8.58
CA ASN A 39 9.23 -11.80 -9.66
C ASN A 39 7.77 -12.03 -9.23
N ASN A 40 7.51 -12.29 -7.95
CA ASN A 40 6.16 -12.32 -7.40
C ASN A 40 5.78 -10.95 -6.82
N GLY A 41 4.47 -10.72 -6.71
CA GLY A 41 3.96 -9.43 -6.29
C GLY A 41 2.47 -9.42 -6.06
N LEU A 42 1.99 -8.27 -5.58
CA LEU A 42 0.58 -7.95 -5.38
C LEU A 42 0.14 -6.99 -6.47
N ILE A 43 -1.08 -7.13 -6.97
CA ILE A 43 -1.64 -6.26 -8.02
C ILE A 43 -2.96 -5.70 -7.48
N SER A 44 -3.18 -4.39 -7.65
CA SER A 44 -4.45 -3.76 -7.30
C SER A 44 -5.57 -4.25 -8.21
N GLN A 45 -6.83 -4.20 -7.76
CA GLN A 45 -7.96 -4.73 -8.55
C GLN A 45 -8.13 -4.06 -9.90
N ASN A 46 -7.82 -2.76 -9.98
CA ASN A 46 -7.85 -2.00 -11.23
C ASN A 46 -6.66 -2.30 -12.15
N ASN A 47 -5.73 -3.18 -11.75
CA ASN A 47 -4.51 -3.55 -12.46
C ASN A 47 -3.55 -2.38 -12.75
N ILE A 48 -3.73 -1.24 -12.08
CA ILE A 48 -2.89 -0.06 -12.27
C ILE A 48 -1.64 -0.14 -11.39
N PHE A 49 -1.77 -0.64 -10.17
CA PHE A 49 -0.69 -0.67 -9.19
C PHE A 49 -0.18 -2.08 -8.96
N ARG A 50 1.14 -2.22 -8.84
CA ARG A 50 1.78 -3.51 -8.59
C ARG A 50 2.96 -3.36 -7.63
N LEU A 51 2.92 -4.06 -6.51
CA LEU A 51 4.06 -4.19 -5.60
C LEU A 51 4.83 -5.47 -5.95
N THR A 52 6.13 -5.37 -6.27
CA THR A 52 6.94 -6.50 -6.74
C THR A 52 8.26 -6.57 -5.98
N GLN A 53 8.63 -7.76 -5.51
CA GLN A 53 10.02 -8.05 -5.16
C GLN A 53 10.77 -8.37 -6.46
N GLN A 54 11.67 -7.48 -6.87
CA GLN A 54 12.47 -7.67 -8.08
C GLN A 54 13.68 -8.59 -7.82
N THR A 55 14.24 -9.12 -8.91
CA THR A 55 15.44 -10.00 -8.90
C THR A 55 16.74 -9.27 -8.61
N ASP A 56 16.78 -7.96 -8.83
CA ASP A 56 17.89 -7.07 -8.42
C ASP A 56 17.90 -6.80 -6.90
N GLY A 57 16.84 -7.26 -6.22
CA GLY A 57 16.66 -7.22 -4.79
C GLY A 57 15.82 -6.05 -4.26
N ASN A 58 15.38 -5.13 -5.13
CA ASN A 58 14.50 -4.04 -4.71
C ASN A 58 13.06 -4.54 -4.49
N LEU A 59 12.40 -4.00 -3.48
CA LEU A 59 10.93 -4.07 -3.39
C LEU A 59 10.37 -2.79 -3.98
N VAL A 60 9.57 -2.88 -5.03
CA VAL A 60 9.15 -1.74 -5.86
C VAL A 60 7.64 -1.70 -6.03
N LEU A 61 7.05 -0.52 -5.84
CA LEU A 61 5.68 -0.21 -6.23
C LEU A 61 5.67 0.46 -7.60
N TYR A 62 4.93 -0.13 -8.53
CA TYR A 62 4.69 0.39 -9.87
C TYR A 62 3.30 0.98 -10.00
N LYS A 63 3.19 2.02 -10.84
CA LYS A 63 1.93 2.54 -11.39
C LYS A 63 2.01 2.46 -12.91
N SER A 64 1.16 1.64 -13.52
CA SER A 64 1.11 1.44 -14.98
C SER A 64 2.48 1.10 -15.59
N GLY A 65 3.27 0.28 -14.90
CA GLY A 65 4.62 -0.12 -15.34
C GLY A 65 5.74 0.87 -14.99
N VAL A 66 5.44 2.05 -14.45
CA VAL A 66 6.43 3.03 -13.99
C VAL A 66 6.67 2.87 -12.48
N ALA A 67 7.92 2.73 -12.06
CA ALA A 67 8.27 2.65 -10.64
C ALA A 67 8.00 4.00 -9.95
N ILE A 68 7.28 3.99 -8.83
CA ILE A 68 6.91 5.20 -8.06
C ILE A 68 7.40 5.19 -6.61
N TRP A 69 7.84 4.03 -6.12
CA TRP A 69 8.45 3.86 -4.80
C TRP A 69 9.31 2.59 -4.79
N ALA A 70 10.42 2.59 -4.06
CA ALA A 70 11.29 1.45 -3.85
C ALA A 70 11.96 1.47 -2.46
N THR A 71 12.37 0.29 -1.97
CA THR A 71 13.16 0.16 -0.73
C THR A 71 14.63 0.53 -0.90
N PHE A 72 15.16 0.51 -2.14
CA PHE A 72 16.58 0.69 -2.47
C PHE A 72 17.50 -0.26 -1.70
N GLN A 73 17.01 -1.46 -1.42
CA GLN A 73 17.78 -2.52 -0.79
C GLN A 73 18.05 -3.62 -1.80
N ASN A 74 19.08 -4.42 -1.53
CA ASN A 74 19.30 -5.67 -2.23
C ASN A 74 18.84 -6.81 -1.32
N GLY A 75 17.51 -6.98 -1.22
CA GLY A 75 16.85 -8.07 -0.50
C GLY A 75 16.62 -9.29 -1.39
N THR A 76 16.34 -10.44 -0.80
CA THR A 76 15.99 -11.68 -1.51
C THR A 76 14.50 -11.99 -1.44
N HIS A 77 13.79 -11.51 -0.44
CA HIS A 77 12.34 -11.69 -0.27
C HIS A 77 11.77 -10.68 0.72
N THR A 78 10.44 -10.51 0.70
CA THR A 78 9.72 -9.69 1.67
C THR A 78 8.58 -10.49 2.30
N VAL A 79 8.36 -10.35 3.61
CA VAL A 79 7.45 -11.18 4.39
C VAL A 79 6.52 -10.32 5.22
N ILE A 80 5.22 -10.62 5.22
CA ILE A 80 4.32 -10.18 6.29
C ILE A 80 4.47 -11.12 7.49
N GLN A 81 4.97 -10.60 8.59
CA GLN A 81 5.28 -11.35 9.80
C GLN A 81 4.05 -11.54 10.69
N ALA A 82 4.14 -12.51 11.60
CA ALA A 82 3.05 -12.83 12.54
C ALA A 82 2.79 -11.70 13.56
N ASP A 83 3.72 -10.76 13.72
CA ASP A 83 3.57 -9.57 14.56
C ASP A 83 2.99 -8.37 13.79
N GLY A 84 2.65 -8.53 12.52
CA GLY A 84 2.12 -7.46 11.67
C GLY A 84 3.18 -6.56 11.04
N ASN A 85 4.47 -6.89 11.17
CA ASN A 85 5.52 -6.16 10.49
C ASN A 85 5.73 -6.68 9.06
N PHE A 86 5.93 -5.78 8.10
CA PHE A 86 6.26 -6.14 6.72
C PHE A 86 7.75 -5.90 6.48
N VAL A 87 8.51 -6.98 6.34
CA VAL A 87 9.97 -6.94 6.44
C VAL A 87 10.62 -7.54 5.21
N GLN A 88 11.55 -6.78 4.63
CA GLN A 88 12.41 -7.26 3.55
C GLN A 88 13.69 -7.85 4.13
N TYR A 89 14.08 -9.00 3.61
CA TYR A 89 15.21 -9.79 4.08
C TYR A 89 16.25 -9.99 2.98
N ARG A 90 17.54 -9.95 3.32
CA ARG A 90 18.64 -10.53 2.54
C ARG A 90 19.11 -11.80 3.26
N GLY A 91 18.74 -12.97 2.75
CA GLY A 91 18.94 -14.22 3.51
C GLY A 91 18.13 -14.15 4.81
N SER A 92 18.77 -14.29 5.97
CA SER A 92 18.12 -14.13 7.29
C SER A 92 18.23 -12.73 7.88
N THR A 93 18.93 -11.79 7.21
CA THR A 93 19.16 -10.44 7.73
C THR A 93 18.07 -9.49 7.26
N PRO A 94 17.31 -8.81 8.15
CA PRO A 94 16.38 -7.78 7.73
C PRO A 94 17.15 -6.58 7.17
N VAL A 95 16.73 -6.09 6.00
CA VAL A 95 17.36 -4.94 5.31
C VAL A 95 16.42 -3.74 5.21
N TRP A 96 15.12 -3.96 5.39
CA TRP A 96 14.10 -2.91 5.49
C TRP A 96 12.88 -3.44 6.24
N ALA A 97 12.17 -2.59 6.97
CA ALA A 97 10.92 -2.92 7.64
C ALA A 97 9.92 -1.77 7.51
N SER A 98 8.62 -2.10 7.55
CA SER A 98 7.53 -1.12 7.60
C SER A 98 7.32 -0.50 8.97
N ASP A 99 7.92 -1.07 10.01
CA ASP A 99 7.76 -0.69 11.42
C ASP A 99 6.29 -0.73 11.89
N THR A 100 5.54 -1.71 11.41
CA THR A 100 4.10 -1.89 11.72
C THR A 100 3.82 -2.94 12.79
N VAL A 101 4.84 -3.30 13.58
CA VAL A 101 4.73 -4.28 14.68
C VAL A 101 3.55 -3.93 15.59
N GLN A 102 2.68 -4.90 15.82
CA GLN A 102 1.55 -4.79 16.73
C GLN A 102 1.86 -5.45 18.08
N PRO A 103 1.22 -5.00 19.17
CA PRO A 103 1.30 -5.68 20.45
C PRO A 103 0.85 -7.15 20.33
N PRO A 104 1.40 -8.06 21.16
CA PRO A 104 0.96 -9.45 21.19
C PRO A 104 -0.56 -9.55 21.38
N SER A 105 -1.21 -10.24 20.45
CA SER A 105 -2.65 -10.48 20.46
C SER A 105 -2.90 -11.94 20.84
N THR A 106 -3.90 -12.19 21.69
CA THR A 106 -4.39 -13.56 21.98
C THR A 106 -5.26 -14.12 20.86
N SER A 107 -5.65 -13.29 19.90
CA SER A 107 -6.47 -13.63 18.73
C SER A 107 -5.58 -13.84 17.51
N TYR A 108 -5.82 -14.93 16.77
CA TYR A 108 -5.15 -15.36 15.52
C TYR A 108 -4.17 -14.35 14.92
N ASN A 109 -2.86 -14.65 14.86
CA ASN A 109 -1.84 -13.76 14.28
C ASN A 109 -1.84 -13.78 12.74
N HIS A 110 -2.98 -13.54 12.11
CA HIS A 110 -3.12 -13.51 10.66
C HIS A 110 -3.14 -12.06 10.16
N TYR A 111 -2.03 -11.64 9.57
CA TYR A 111 -1.91 -10.36 8.90
C TYR A 111 -1.92 -10.56 7.39
N THR A 112 -2.63 -9.70 6.68
CA THR A 112 -2.65 -9.67 5.22
C THR A 112 -2.00 -8.40 4.71
N ILE A 113 -1.45 -8.48 3.50
CA ILE A 113 -0.88 -7.35 2.77
C ILE A 113 -1.64 -7.21 1.44
N GLY A 114 -1.95 -5.97 1.06
CA GLY A 114 -2.67 -5.69 -0.19
C GLY A 114 -2.28 -4.34 -0.79
N VAL A 115 -2.63 -4.16 -2.08
CA VAL A 115 -2.44 -2.92 -2.83
C VAL A 115 -3.80 -2.41 -3.29
N GLN A 116 -4.17 -1.20 -2.88
CA GLN A 116 -5.44 -0.58 -3.21
C GLN A 116 -5.41 0.12 -4.58
N ASN A 117 -6.61 0.44 -5.09
CA ASN A 117 -6.79 1.07 -6.40
C ASN A 117 -6.28 2.53 -6.48
N ASP A 118 -5.99 3.14 -5.34
CA ASP A 118 -5.34 4.46 -5.21
C ASP A 118 -3.81 4.37 -5.11
N GLY A 119 -3.25 3.15 -5.05
CA GLY A 119 -1.83 2.89 -4.90
C GLY A 119 -1.36 2.73 -3.46
N ALA A 120 -2.25 2.82 -2.47
CA ALA A 120 -1.88 2.56 -1.09
C ALA A 120 -1.56 1.08 -0.86
N VAL A 121 -0.41 0.81 -0.25
CA VAL A 121 -0.06 -0.53 0.26
C VAL A 121 -0.46 -0.59 1.74
N TYR A 122 -1.21 -1.61 2.14
CA TYR A 122 -1.71 -1.72 3.50
C TYR A 122 -1.39 -3.07 4.12
N VAL A 123 -1.10 -3.06 5.42
CA VAL A 123 -1.10 -4.25 6.28
C VAL A 123 -2.42 -4.26 7.05
N ARG A 124 -3.13 -5.38 7.04
CA ARG A 124 -4.38 -5.57 7.78
C ARG A 124 -4.21 -6.69 8.79
N GLY A 125 -4.55 -6.42 10.03
CA GLY A 125 -4.63 -7.43 11.09
C GLY A 125 -6.01 -8.09 11.19
N PRO A 126 -6.11 -9.13 12.01
CA PRO A 126 -7.32 -9.89 12.24
C PRO A 126 -8.20 -9.18 13.27
N MET A 127 -9.04 -8.26 12.81
CA MET A 127 -10.10 -7.65 13.63
C MET A 127 -11.40 -7.54 12.83
N VAL A 128 -12.12 -8.67 12.69
CA VAL A 128 -13.55 -8.69 12.35
C VAL A 128 -14.29 -9.66 13.27
N ALA A 129 -14.67 -9.20 14.46
CA ALA A 129 -15.91 -9.60 15.17
C ALA A 129 -15.91 -9.07 16.63
N SER A 130 -16.25 -7.81 16.84
CA SER A 130 -16.96 -7.41 18.06
C SER A 130 -17.95 -6.30 17.69
N PRO A 131 -19.28 -6.56 17.76
CA PRO A 131 -20.29 -5.55 17.50
C PRO A 131 -20.33 -4.63 18.72
N GLY A 132 -19.46 -3.64 18.74
CA GLY A 132 -19.43 -2.66 19.81
C GLY A 132 -18.01 -2.24 20.15
N LEU A 133 -17.82 -0.93 20.03
CA LEU A 133 -16.73 -0.14 20.59
C LEU A 133 -15.47 -0.01 19.72
N TRP A 134 -15.35 1.22 19.22
CA TRP A 134 -14.13 1.95 18.90
C TRP A 134 -13.35 1.58 17.64
N LYS A 135 -13.70 2.35 16.61
CA LYS A 135 -12.95 2.67 15.41
C LYS A 135 -11.66 3.41 15.81
N ILE A 136 -10.50 2.76 15.70
CA ILE A 136 -9.32 3.52 15.26
C ILE A 136 -9.55 3.73 13.76
N ILE A 137 -10.06 4.91 13.41
CA ILE A 137 -9.75 5.45 12.10
C ILE A 137 -8.22 5.55 12.15
N ILE A 138 -7.52 4.88 11.25
CA ILE A 138 -6.25 5.44 10.82
C ILE A 138 -6.67 6.45 9.74
N PRO A 139 -6.91 7.74 10.07
CA PRO A 139 -6.98 8.72 9.02
C PRO A 139 -5.58 8.80 8.44
N ALA A 140 -5.52 8.76 7.12
CA ALA A 140 -4.32 8.67 6.29
C ALA A 140 -3.84 7.23 6.04
N GLY A 141 -3.64 6.94 4.75
CA GLY A 141 -2.87 5.79 4.32
C GLY A 141 -1.59 5.71 5.13
N VAL A 142 -1.31 4.50 5.63
CA VAL A 142 0.01 4.17 6.11
C VAL A 142 0.93 4.30 4.91
N THR A 143 1.59 5.45 4.82
CA THR A 143 2.79 5.64 4.03
C THR A 143 3.80 4.60 4.52
N LEU A 144 4.32 3.78 3.61
CA LEU A 144 5.50 2.97 3.86
C LEU A 144 6.63 3.93 4.31
N GLY A 145 6.80 4.06 5.62
CA GLY A 145 7.76 4.96 6.28
C GLY A 145 7.55 6.45 6.00
N GLY A 146 6.72 7.13 6.80
CA GLY A 146 6.78 8.59 6.94
C GLY A 146 5.47 9.26 7.33
N ASN A 147 5.56 10.28 8.18
CA ASN A 147 4.48 11.20 8.56
C ASN A 147 3.62 11.61 7.32
N PRO A 148 2.28 11.71 7.43
CA PRO A 148 1.41 12.12 6.32
C PRO A 148 1.56 13.60 5.92
N ASN A 149 2.30 14.42 6.68
CA ASN A 149 2.66 15.79 6.28
C ASN A 149 3.85 16.37 7.08
N PRO A 150 5.07 15.81 7.00
CA PRO A 150 6.27 16.52 7.41
C PRO A 150 6.47 17.71 6.46
N PRO A 151 7.00 18.86 6.93
CA PRO A 151 7.44 19.90 6.01
C PRO A 151 8.35 19.25 4.96
N CYS A 152 8.11 19.53 3.67
CA CYS A 152 8.90 18.93 2.59
C CYS A 152 10.38 19.09 2.88
N GLN A 153 11.05 17.97 3.15
CA GLN A 153 12.50 17.91 3.24
C GLN A 153 12.99 17.37 1.90
N MET A 154 13.46 18.28 1.05
CA MET A 154 14.09 17.92 -0.23
C MET A 154 15.22 16.93 0.03
N ARG A 155 15.10 15.75 -0.55
CA ARG A 155 16.08 14.66 -0.44
C ARG A 155 16.42 14.14 -1.83
N PRO A 156 17.66 13.72 -2.08
CA PRO A 156 18.03 13.13 -3.36
C PRO A 156 17.43 11.73 -3.48
N PHE A 157 16.81 11.46 -4.62
CA PHE A 157 16.31 10.14 -4.99
C PHE A 157 17.01 9.66 -6.27
N PRO A 158 17.43 8.39 -6.34
CA PRO A 158 18.16 7.87 -7.49
C PRO A 158 17.29 7.83 -8.75
N VAL A 159 17.89 8.16 -9.89
CA VAL A 159 17.29 8.06 -11.23
C VAL A 159 18.30 7.51 -12.23
N CYS A 160 17.81 6.78 -13.23
CA CYS A 160 18.58 6.36 -14.38
C CYS A 160 18.30 7.28 -15.56
N VAL A 161 19.33 8.00 -15.99
CA VAL A 161 19.28 8.91 -17.14
C VAL A 161 19.58 8.12 -18.43
N PHE A 162 18.83 8.39 -19.50
CA PHE A 162 18.90 7.68 -20.79
C PHE A 162 18.77 6.14 -20.68
N PRO A 163 17.74 5.63 -19.97
CA PRO A 163 17.62 4.20 -19.69
C PRO A 163 17.58 3.36 -20.97
N GLY A 164 18.30 2.23 -20.96
CA GLY A 164 18.36 1.30 -22.09
C GLY A 164 19.30 1.71 -23.23
N THR A 165 20.10 2.77 -23.04
CA THR A 165 21.11 3.21 -24.01
C THR A 165 22.54 2.91 -23.51
N PRO A 166 23.54 2.80 -24.39
CA PRO A 166 24.94 2.64 -23.97
C PRO A 166 25.49 3.83 -23.15
N SER A 167 24.81 4.98 -23.20
CA SER A 167 25.18 6.19 -22.44
C SER A 167 24.35 6.36 -21.17
N GLN A 168 23.62 5.33 -20.72
CA GLN A 168 22.86 5.40 -19.49
C GLN A 168 23.76 5.62 -18.27
N TYR A 169 23.32 6.42 -17.30
CA TYR A 169 24.07 6.65 -16.07
C TYR A 169 23.17 6.96 -14.86
N ASN A 170 23.68 6.62 -13.67
CA ASN A 170 23.02 6.90 -12.39
C ASN A 170 23.18 8.36 -12.00
N SER A 171 22.09 9.00 -11.62
CA SER A 171 22.05 10.35 -11.05
C SER A 171 21.04 10.42 -9.91
N SER A 172 20.78 11.60 -9.38
CA SER A 172 19.72 11.82 -8.39
C SER A 172 18.91 13.08 -8.69
N VAL A 173 17.62 13.04 -8.37
CA VAL A 173 16.73 14.21 -8.37
C VAL A 173 16.34 14.54 -6.95
N SER A 174 16.38 15.82 -6.57
CA SER A 174 15.91 16.23 -5.25
C SER A 174 14.40 16.41 -5.29
N ALA A 175 13.68 15.76 -4.38
CA ALA A 175 12.22 15.88 -4.28
C ALA A 175 11.73 15.74 -2.83
N CYS A 176 10.44 15.99 -2.60
CA CYS A 176 9.80 15.81 -1.30
C CYS A 176 9.46 14.34 -1.01
N SER A 177 9.25 13.55 -2.06
CA SER A 177 8.87 12.14 -1.98
C SER A 177 9.42 11.35 -3.16
N GLN A 178 9.43 10.01 -3.03
CA GLN A 178 9.79 9.11 -4.13
C GLN A 178 8.85 9.26 -5.33
N SER A 179 7.55 9.47 -5.09
CA SER A 179 6.56 9.66 -6.17
C SER A 179 6.77 10.96 -6.95
N ASP A 180 7.19 12.03 -6.27
CA ASP A 180 7.51 13.29 -6.93
C ASP A 180 8.77 13.14 -7.80
N ALA A 181 9.80 12.47 -7.25
CA ALA A 181 11.02 12.15 -7.99
C ALA A 181 10.74 11.26 -9.22
N ALA A 182 9.91 10.24 -9.06
CA ALA A 182 9.49 9.36 -10.16
C ALA A 182 8.71 10.12 -11.23
N THR A 183 7.82 11.03 -10.82
CA THR A 183 7.06 11.88 -11.74
C THR A 183 8.01 12.78 -12.53
N TYR A 184 8.95 13.45 -11.86
CA TYR A 184 9.97 14.27 -12.51
C TYR A 184 10.81 13.45 -13.49
N ALA A 185 11.30 12.27 -13.10
CA ALA A 185 12.08 11.38 -13.96
C ALA A 185 11.29 11.02 -15.24
N SER A 186 10.03 10.62 -15.09
CA SER A 186 9.17 10.23 -16.21
C SER A 186 8.96 11.36 -17.23
N GLN A 187 8.83 12.60 -16.76
CA GLN A 187 8.67 13.79 -17.62
C GLN A 187 9.91 14.08 -18.48
N HIS A 188 11.08 13.59 -18.07
CA HIS A 188 12.37 13.77 -18.76
C HIS A 188 12.83 12.51 -19.50
N GLY A 189 11.99 11.47 -19.59
CA GLY A 189 12.35 10.20 -20.23
C GLY A 189 13.38 9.39 -19.44
N TRP A 190 13.45 9.57 -18.13
CA TRP A 190 14.34 8.84 -17.21
C TRP A 190 13.55 7.79 -16.44
N ASN A 191 14.25 6.79 -15.90
CA ASN A 191 13.66 5.81 -15.00
C ASN A 191 13.93 6.20 -13.54
N PHE A 192 12.94 6.00 -12.67
CA PHE A 192 13.14 6.08 -11.22
C PHE A 192 13.96 4.88 -10.73
N GLY A 193 14.97 5.12 -9.90
CA GLY A 193 15.89 4.09 -9.42
C GLY A 193 17.23 4.07 -10.17
N ALA A 194 18.02 3.01 -9.95
CA ALA A 194 19.30 2.85 -10.62
C ALA A 194 19.14 2.39 -12.08
N CYS A 195 20.18 2.59 -12.89
CA CYS A 195 20.31 1.93 -14.18
C CYS A 195 20.59 0.45 -14.00
N HIS A 196 20.05 -0.36 -14.91
CA HIS A 196 20.20 -1.81 -14.97
C HIS A 196 20.68 -2.24 -16.36
#